data_AF-A0A3L6KTI8-F1
#
_entry.id   AF-A0A3L6KTI8-F1
#
_cell.length_a   1.000
_cell.length_b   1.000
_cell.length_c   1.000
_cell.angle_alpha   90.00
_cell.angle_beta   90.00
_cell.angle_gamma   90.00
#
_symmetry.space_group_name_H-M   'P 1'
#
loop_
_entity.id
_entity.type
_entity.pdbx_description
1 polymer ?
#
loop_
_entity_poly.entity_id
_entity_poly.type
_entity_poly.pdbx_seq_one_letter_code
_entity_poly.pdbx_strand_id
1 'polypeptide(L)'
;MLTTGPLSILRAERLCKIYFYSGFAGLPLLWFTTWLFFRHHAQHSEAIRWYTNNSLRLSVVGGLVVLLWYVVALIVLPVTSPLFALPPSQKGEWRPGFFTELVDE
;
A
#
# COMPACT_ATOMS: atom_id res chain seq x y z
N MET A 1 -21.79 13.28 11.60
CA MET A 1 -22.21 12.67 12.88
C MET A 1 -22.30 11.17 12.67
N LEU A 2 -21.21 10.44 12.89
CA LEU A 2 -21.15 8.98 12.68
C LEU A 2 -21.76 8.30 13.91
N THR A 3 -22.98 7.79 13.76
CA THR A 3 -23.70 6.97 14.74
C THR A 3 -22.98 5.64 14.94
N THR A 4 -21.90 5.68 15.72
CA THR A 4 -21.13 4.51 16.15
C THR A 4 -21.85 3.89 17.34
N GLY A 5 -22.93 3.16 17.07
CA GLY A 5 -23.36 2.11 18.00
C GLY A 5 -22.21 1.10 18.20
N PRO A 6 -22.13 0.40 19.34
CA PRO A 6 -21.08 -0.57 19.60
C PRO A 6 -21.01 -1.57 18.45
N LEU A 7 -19.85 -1.66 17.80
CA LEU A 7 -19.64 -2.52 16.64
C LEU A 7 -19.82 -3.97 17.12
N SER A 8 -20.92 -4.62 16.75
CA SER A 8 -21.10 -6.04 17.08
C SER A 8 -20.01 -6.87 16.43
N ILE A 9 -19.52 -7.90 17.12
CA ILE A 9 -18.42 -8.77 16.63
C ILE A 9 -18.71 -9.31 15.22
N LEU A 10 -19.98 -9.63 14.94
CA LEU A 10 -20.47 -10.04 13.61
C LEU A 10 -20.24 -8.98 12.52
N ARG A 11 -20.49 -7.70 12.81
CA ARG A 11 -20.21 -6.61 11.86
C ARG A 11 -18.71 -6.41 11.67
N ALA A 12 -17.93 -6.51 12.75
CA ALA A 12 -16.47 -6.43 12.70
C ALA A 12 -15.89 -7.51 11.79
N GLU A 13 -16.37 -8.75 11.92
CA GLU A 13 -15.93 -9.88 11.10
C GLU A 13 -16.28 -9.69 9.61
N ARG A 14 -17.52 -9.26 9.30
CA ARG A 14 -17.92 -9.00 7.91
C ARG A 14 -17.05 -7.91 7.28
N LEU A 15 -16.77 -6.83 8.01
CA LEU A 15 -15.88 -5.77 7.52
C LEU A 15 -14.45 -6.30 7.33
N CYS A 16 -13.91 -7.02 8.31
CA CYS A 16 -12.57 -7.61 8.22
C CYS A 16 -12.40 -8.49 6.97
N LYS A 17 -13.40 -9.33 6.66
CA LYS A 17 -13.45 -10.13 5.43
C LYS A 17 -13.42 -9.27 4.16
N ILE A 18 -14.26 -8.24 4.08
CA ILE A 18 -14.32 -7.35 2.92
C ILE A 18 -12.98 -6.65 2.70
N TYR A 19 -12.39 -6.08 3.75
CA TYR A 19 -11.08 -5.42 3.69
C TYR A 19 -9.94 -6.39 3.35
N PHE A 20 -10.00 -7.62 3.85
CA PHE A 20 -9.05 -8.66 3.50
C PHE A 20 -9.10 -8.99 2.00
N TYR A 21 -10.31 -9.19 1.44
CA TYR A 21 -10.47 -9.54 0.03
C TYR A 21 -10.17 -8.37 -0.91
N SER A 22 -10.48 -7.14 -0.53
CA SER A 22 -10.13 -5.97 -1.36
C SER A 22 -8.63 -5.74 -1.46
N GLY A 23 -7.83 -6.26 -0.53
CA GLY A 23 -6.37 -6.22 -0.62
C GLY A 23 -5.80 -6.92 -1.86
N PHE A 24 -6.54 -7.90 -2.43
CA PHE A 24 -6.14 -8.58 -3.67
C PHE A 24 -6.22 -7.68 -4.92
N ALA A 25 -6.74 -6.46 -4.81
CA ALA A 25 -6.66 -5.44 -5.86
C ALA A 25 -5.24 -4.85 -6.03
N GLY A 26 -4.20 -5.51 -5.51
CA GLY A 26 -2.81 -5.04 -5.58
C GLY A 26 -2.46 -3.97 -4.54
N LEU A 27 -3.15 -3.95 -3.40
CA LEU A 27 -2.98 -2.96 -2.35
C LEU A 27 -2.38 -3.59 -1.09
N PRO A 28 -1.06 -3.87 -1.05
CA PRO A 28 -0.44 -4.49 0.13
C PRO A 28 -0.61 -3.66 1.40
N LEU A 29 -0.65 -2.34 1.26
CA LEU A 29 -0.91 -1.43 2.37
C LEU A 29 -2.30 -1.64 3.02
N LEU A 30 -3.28 -2.09 2.24
CA LEU A 30 -4.65 -2.34 2.73
C LEU A 30 -4.70 -3.57 3.64
N TRP A 31 -3.89 -4.59 3.37
CA TRP A 31 -3.75 -5.70 4.31
C TRP A 31 -3.10 -5.23 5.63
N PHE A 32 -2.14 -4.31 5.57
CA PHE A 32 -1.56 -3.73 6.79
C PHE A 32 -2.58 -2.96 7.63
N THR A 33 -3.39 -2.10 6.99
CA THR A 33 -4.44 -1.37 7.71
C THR A 33 -5.48 -2.32 8.30
N THR A 34 -5.86 -3.37 7.57
CA THR A 34 -6.76 -4.43 8.08
C THR A 34 -6.18 -5.07 9.34
N TRP A 35 -4.89 -5.40 9.34
CA TRP A 35 -4.23 -5.91 10.54
C TRP A 35 -4.27 -4.89 11.69
N LEU A 36 -3.94 -3.62 11.44
CA LEU A 36 -3.87 -2.58 12.46
C LEU A 36 -5.23 -2.34 13.14
N PHE A 37 -6.32 -2.26 12.37
CA PHE A 37 -7.65 -1.98 12.90
C PHE A 37 -8.30 -3.18 13.60
N PHE A 38 -8.10 -4.39 13.08
CA PHE A 38 -8.82 -5.57 13.57
C PHE A 38 -8.03 -6.44 14.57
N ARG A 39 -6.71 -6.21 14.76
CA ARG A 39 -5.88 -7.01 15.71
C ARG A 39 -6.42 -6.99 17.14
N HIS A 40 -7.02 -5.89 17.58
CA HIS A 40 -7.59 -5.76 18.92
C HIS A 40 -8.82 -6.66 19.12
N HIS A 41 -9.52 -6.99 18.03
CA HIS A 41 -10.69 -7.88 18.04
C HIS A 41 -10.31 -9.36 17.86
N ALA A 42 -9.03 -9.67 17.64
CA ALA A 42 -8.54 -11.04 17.41
C ALA A 42 -8.64 -11.95 18.64
N GLN A 43 -8.91 -11.41 19.84
CA GLN A 43 -9.20 -12.22 21.03
C GLN A 43 -10.67 -12.67 21.11
N HIS A 44 -11.56 -12.01 20.37
CA HIS A 44 -13.01 -12.22 20.46
C HIS A 44 -13.57 -13.07 19.30
N SER A 45 -12.80 -13.31 18.24
CA SER A 45 -13.21 -14.15 17.12
C SER A 45 -11.99 -14.80 16.47
N GLU A 46 -12.02 -16.12 16.33
CA GLU A 46 -10.99 -16.89 15.64
C GLU A 46 -10.90 -16.53 14.15
N ALA A 47 -12.03 -16.23 13.52
CA ALA A 47 -12.05 -15.77 12.13
C ALA A 47 -11.28 -14.46 11.96
N ILE A 48 -11.52 -13.46 12.82
CA ILE A 48 -10.80 -12.17 12.79
C ILE A 48 -9.29 -12.41 12.99
N ARG A 49 -8.91 -13.28 13.93
CA ARG A 49 -7.49 -13.64 14.16
C ARG A 49 -6.85 -14.25 12.91
N TRP A 50 -7.54 -15.17 12.24
CA TRP A 50 -7.03 -15.77 11.01
C TRP A 50 -6.83 -14.72 9.90
N TYR A 51 -7.83 -13.86 9.65
CA TYR A 51 -7.73 -12.82 8.62
C TYR A 51 -6.66 -11.79 8.94
N THR A 52 -6.53 -11.35 10.19
CA THR A 52 -5.49 -10.38 10.57
C THR A 52 -4.08 -10.96 10.46
N ASN A 53 -3.86 -12.20 10.89
CA ASN A 53 -2.55 -12.86 10.73
C ASN A 53 -2.18 -13.05 9.26
N ASN A 54 -3.13 -13.48 8.42
CA ASN A 54 -2.88 -13.63 6.99
C ASN A 54 -2.70 -12.27 6.30
N SER A 55 -3.48 -11.26 6.65
CA SER A 55 -3.27 -9.88 6.19
C SER A 55 -1.85 -9.40 6.47
N LEU A 56 -1.33 -9.59 7.69
CA LEU A 56 0.04 -9.17 8.00
C LEU A 56 1.06 -9.87 7.09
N ARG A 57 0.93 -11.19 6.90
CA ARG A 57 1.81 -11.96 6.00
C ARG A 57 1.71 -11.49 4.55
N LEU A 58 0.50 -11.30 4.04
CA LEU A 58 0.26 -10.83 2.67
C LEU A 58 0.76 -9.40 2.46
N SER A 59 0.63 -8.53 3.47
CA SER A 59 1.20 -7.18 3.44
C SER A 59 2.71 -7.21 3.33
N VAL A 60 3.39 -8.03 4.13
CA VAL A 60 4.86 -8.17 4.07
C VAL A 60 5.29 -8.74 2.72
N VAL A 61 4.69 -9.84 2.28
CA VAL A 61 5.02 -10.46 0.98
C VAL A 61 4.72 -9.51 -0.18
N GLY A 62 3.54 -8.89 -0.21
CA GLY A 62 3.16 -7.95 -1.25
C GLY A 62 4.03 -6.69 -1.24
N GLY A 63 4.40 -6.18 -0.06
CA GLY A 63 5.34 -5.06 0.08
C GLY A 63 6.73 -5.40 -0.46
N LEU A 64 7.24 -6.60 -0.17
CA LEU A 64 8.52 -7.07 -0.74
C LEU A 64 8.44 -7.24 -2.26
N VAL A 65 7.34 -7.75 -2.80
CA VAL A 65 7.13 -7.87 -4.25
C VAL A 65 7.11 -6.49 -4.92
N VAL A 66 6.40 -5.51 -4.35
CA VAL A 66 6.37 -4.13 -4.87
C VAL A 66 7.75 -3.49 -4.80
N LEU A 67 8.47 -3.66 -3.69
CA LEU A 67 9.82 -3.14 -3.53
C LEU A 67 10.80 -3.78 -4.53
N LEU A 68 10.73 -5.10 -4.70
CA LEU A 68 11.53 -5.81 -5.70
C LEU A 68 11.21 -5.32 -7.11
N TRP A 69 9.93 -5.20 -7.46
CA TRP A 69 9.50 -4.65 -8.74
C TRP A 69 10.06 -3.24 -8.95
N TYR A 70 10.02 -2.39 -7.93
CA TYR A 70 10.57 -1.04 -8.00
C TYR A 70 12.09 -1.02 -8.21
N VAL A 71 12.84 -1.86 -7.51
CA VAL A 71 14.30 -2.01 -7.69
C VAL A 71 14.62 -2.50 -9.10
N VAL A 72 13.90 -3.52 -9.58
CA VAL A 72 14.08 -4.03 -10.96
C VAL A 72 13.75 -2.94 -11.98
N ALA A 73 12.68 -2.18 -11.77
CA ALA A 73 12.32 -1.08 -12.65
C ALA A 73 13.44 -0.02 -12.69
N LEU A 74 14.05 0.33 -11.56
CA LEU A 74 15.17 1.28 -11.51
C LEU A 74 16.43 0.79 -12.24
N ILE A 75 16.70 -0.52 -12.25
CA ILE A 75 17.88 -1.09 -12.92
C ILE A 75 17.66 -1.25 -14.42
N VAL A 76 16.45 -1.69 -14.81
CA VAL A 76 16.14 -2.08 -16.19
C VAL A 76 15.69 -0.90 -17.04
N LEU A 77 14.97 0.06 -16.46
CA LEU A 77 14.46 1.18 -17.24
C LEU A 77 15.59 2.19 -17.50
N PRO A 78 15.77 2.62 -18.76
CA PRO A 78 16.72 3.67 -19.07
C PRO A 78 16.29 4.99 -18.38
N VAL A 79 17.28 5.78 -17.98
CA VAL A 79 17.11 7.08 -17.29
C VAL A 79 16.28 8.07 -18.11
N THR A 80 16.15 7.84 -19.42
CA THR A 80 15.32 8.62 -20.36
C THR A 80 13.87 8.16 -20.46
N SER A 81 13.45 7.13 -19.71
CA SER A 81 12.10 6.60 -19.84
C SER A 81 11.05 7.60 -19.29
N PRO A 82 9.89 7.73 -19.95
CA PRO A 82 8.85 8.69 -19.56
C PRO A 82 8.23 8.38 -18.19
N LEU A 83 8.48 7.19 -17.64
CA LEU A 83 8.11 6.78 -16.28
C LEU A 83 8.89 7.54 -15.18
N PHE A 84 10.07 8.08 -15.50
CA PHE A 84 10.89 8.89 -14.59
C PHE A 84 10.96 10.38 -14.99
N ALA A 85 10.16 10.80 -15.98
CA ALA A 85 10.12 12.19 -16.40
C ALA A 85 9.41 13.04 -15.33
N LEU A 86 10.14 13.99 -14.74
CA LEU A 86 9.51 15.08 -13.99
C LEU A 86 8.66 15.93 -14.96
N PRO A 87 7.56 16.55 -14.50
CA PRO A 87 6.82 17.49 -15.35
C PRO A 87 7.79 18.56 -15.89
N PRO A 88 7.64 18.98 -17.15
CA PRO A 88 8.55 19.93 -17.76
C PRO A 88 8.64 21.19 -16.90
N SER A 89 9.86 21.71 -16.71
CA SER A 89 10.04 23.03 -16.07
C SER A 89 9.27 24.08 -16.88
N GLN A 90 8.96 25.23 -16.29
CA GLN A 90 8.16 26.31 -16.92
C GLN A 90 8.65 26.77 -18.32
N LYS A 91 9.84 26.33 -18.78
CA LYS A 91 10.39 26.59 -20.12
C LYS A 91 10.15 25.48 -21.17
N GLY A 92 9.47 24.38 -20.84
CA GLY A 92 9.10 23.34 -21.82
C GLY A 92 10.24 22.42 -22.27
N GLU A 93 11.42 22.53 -21.67
CA GLU A 93 12.56 21.66 -21.98
C GLU A 93 12.48 20.35 -21.19
N TRP A 94 12.61 19.23 -21.91
CA TRP A 94 12.70 17.90 -21.33
C TRP A 94 14.06 17.73 -20.65
N ARG A 95 14.09 17.42 -19.35
CA ARG A 95 15.34 17.22 -18.60
C ARG A 95 15.41 15.81 -18.04
N PRO A 96 16.47 15.03 -18.35
CA PRO A 96 16.66 13.70 -17.77
C PRO A 96 17.24 13.82 -16.35
N GLY A 97 16.58 13.22 -15.35
CA GLY A 97 17.22 12.89 -14.06
C GLY A 97 16.48 13.34 -12.79
N PHE A 98 16.55 12.47 -11.76
CA PHE A 98 16.10 12.65 -10.37
C PHE A 98 17.01 13.58 -9.54
N PHE A 99 18.24 13.83 -10.03
CA PHE A 99 19.24 14.71 -9.43
C PHE A 99 19.45 15.92 -10.36
N THR A 100 18.51 16.85 -10.44
CA THR A 100 18.93 18.21 -10.74
C THR A 100 19.63 18.70 -9.49
N GLU A 101 20.97 18.78 -9.54
CA GLU A 101 21.71 19.62 -8.62
C GLU A 101 20.98 20.98 -8.60
N LEU A 102 20.52 21.37 -7.41
CA LEU A 102 20.26 22.76 -7.10
C LEU A 102 21.63 23.46 -7.19
N VAL A 103 22.11 23.70 -8.40
CA VAL A 103 23.14 24.71 -8.62
C VAL A 103 22.37 26.01 -8.76
N ASP A 104 22.25 26.68 -7.63
CA ASP A 104 22.00 28.12 -7.58
C ASP A 104 23.06 28.80 -8.44
N GLU A 105 22.61 29.47 -9.51
CA GLU A 105 23.05 30.81 -9.97
C GLU A 105 22.18 31.29 -11.15
#